data_AF-A0A953NTR0-F1
#
_entry.id   AF-A0A953NTR0-F1
#
_cell.length_a   1.000
_cell.length_b   1.000
_cell.length_c   1.000
_cell.angle_alpha   90.00
_cell.angle_beta   90.00
_cell.angle_gamma   90.00
#
_symmetry.space_group_name_H-M   'P 1'
#
loop_
_entity.id
_entity.type
_entity.pdbx_description
1 polymer ?
#
loop_
_entity_poly.entity_id
_entity_poly.type
_entity_poly.pdbx_seq_one_letter_code
_entity_poly.pdbx_strand_id
1 'polypeptide(L)'
;MNTLAIVILLALTIPGCRSKEKAVSPSSSSAAHSRNGGPQSGTPVTAVSPDHEDSRKWKTIEDFEFDWQQQGKKTRFKLELPEGYEDPGDFTRVTIQSAGNPDFVLDNKDGWVAYNAEGSLSQEFLASHKNLIPSKFVLVLPVSQNHRVLPLVFLISWGYASDTSRLHVIGLDSSGQPRLIFNDNLDLVDVRDLDGDGISEMIGLPCMSEEWGEGFMTYDPIHVYKLPNPASENAGLSLPLTRSYNLKHYYGWAGPECSEDWTVVLHPPGGGPAVVVRKSEAEKMFAESR
;
A
#
# COMPACT_ATOMS: atom_id res chain seq x y z
N MET A 1 32.67 14.60 -37.75
CA MET A 1 32.55 13.22 -37.26
C MET A 1 31.09 13.03 -36.88
N ASN A 2 30.33 12.33 -37.73
CA ASN A 2 28.88 12.15 -37.59
C ASN A 2 28.61 10.88 -36.78
N THR A 3 27.98 11.02 -35.62
CA THR A 3 27.57 9.88 -34.79
C THR A 3 26.16 9.48 -35.21
N LEU A 4 26.06 8.31 -35.86
CA LEU A 4 24.81 7.69 -36.29
C LEU A 4 24.18 7.01 -35.07
N ALA A 5 22.98 7.45 -34.65
CA ALA A 5 22.21 6.79 -33.61
C ALA A 5 21.36 5.67 -34.24
N ILE A 6 21.65 4.42 -33.85
CA ILE A 6 20.87 3.25 -34.24
C ILE A 6 19.78 3.06 -33.20
N VAL A 7 18.52 3.22 -33.61
CA VAL A 7 17.34 2.87 -32.81
C VAL A 7 16.96 1.43 -33.14
N ILE A 8 17.10 0.52 -32.17
CA ILE A 8 16.65 -0.86 -32.27
C ILE A 8 15.26 -0.94 -31.62
N LEU A 9 14.21 -1.13 -32.43
CA LEU A 9 12.90 -1.54 -31.95
C LEU A 9 12.90 -3.06 -31.74
N LEU A 10 12.83 -3.50 -30.49
CA LEU A 10 12.56 -4.88 -30.12
C LEU A 10 11.05 -5.04 -29.90
N ALA A 11 10.39 -5.73 -30.84
CA ALA A 11 9.03 -6.22 -30.67
C ALA A 11 9.07 -7.53 -29.87
N LEU A 12 8.54 -7.51 -28.64
CA LEU A 12 8.35 -8.71 -27.83
C LEU A 12 7.00 -9.32 -28.16
N THR A 13 7.00 -10.49 -28.81
CA THR A 13 5.82 -11.36 -28.96
C THR A 13 5.80 -12.35 -27.79
N ILE A 14 4.75 -12.31 -26.98
CA ILE A 14 4.52 -13.29 -25.90
C ILE A 14 3.76 -14.48 -26.50
N PRO A 15 4.26 -15.73 -26.39
CA PRO A 15 3.49 -16.91 -26.77
C PRO A 15 2.47 -17.25 -25.67
N GLY A 16 1.20 -17.34 -26.04
CA GLY A 16 0.11 -17.73 -25.16
C GLY A 16 0.20 -19.19 -24.73
N CYS A 17 0.29 -19.43 -23.42
CA CYS A 17 0.06 -20.74 -22.81
C CYS A 17 -1.43 -20.95 -22.62
N ARG A 18 -1.96 -22.02 -23.22
CA ARG A 18 -3.36 -22.44 -23.14
C ARG A 18 -3.46 -23.61 -22.16
N SER A 19 -3.81 -23.33 -20.92
CA SER A 19 -4.09 -24.34 -19.89
C SER A 19 -5.57 -24.72 -19.96
N LYS A 20 -5.88 -26.02 -20.13
CA LYS A 20 -7.24 -26.55 -19.97
C LYS A 20 -7.46 -26.88 -18.50
N GLU A 21 -8.30 -26.14 -17.80
CA GLU A 21 -8.83 -26.55 -16.50
C GLU A 21 -10.30 -26.96 -16.57
N LYS A 22 -10.61 -28.03 -15.84
CA LYS A 22 -11.94 -28.61 -15.69
C LYS A 22 -12.74 -27.76 -14.70
N ALA A 23 -13.93 -27.36 -15.13
CA ALA A 23 -14.90 -26.67 -14.29
C ALA A 23 -15.29 -27.49 -13.04
N VAL A 24 -15.10 -26.89 -11.88
CA VAL A 24 -15.75 -27.27 -10.61
C VAL A 24 -16.79 -26.19 -10.32
N SER A 25 -18.05 -26.60 -10.14
CA SER A 25 -19.18 -25.71 -9.88
C SER A 25 -19.05 -25.01 -8.52
N PRO A 26 -19.21 -23.68 -8.42
CA PRO A 26 -19.30 -23.01 -7.13
C PRO A 26 -20.73 -23.04 -6.59
N SER A 27 -20.85 -23.40 -5.31
CA SER A 27 -22.07 -23.28 -4.51
C SER A 27 -22.28 -21.81 -4.11
N SER A 28 -23.40 -21.24 -4.51
CA SER A 28 -23.83 -19.88 -4.17
C SER A 28 -24.28 -19.79 -2.70
N SER A 29 -23.53 -19.05 -1.87
CA SER A 29 -24.04 -18.49 -0.61
C SER A 29 -24.00 -16.97 -0.70
N SER A 30 -25.16 -16.36 -0.94
CA SER A 30 -25.31 -14.90 -0.94
C SER A 30 -25.39 -14.38 0.50
N ALA A 31 -24.37 -13.64 0.94
CA ALA A 31 -24.47 -12.77 2.10
C ALA A 31 -24.47 -11.32 1.60
N ALA A 32 -25.66 -10.73 1.50
CA ALA A 32 -25.80 -9.32 1.17
C ALA A 32 -25.27 -8.46 2.32
N HIS A 33 -24.11 -7.82 2.13
CA HIS A 33 -23.63 -6.73 2.99
C HIS A 33 -23.72 -5.42 2.20
N SER A 34 -24.76 -4.65 2.50
CA SER A 34 -24.87 -3.25 2.08
C SER A 34 -23.91 -2.40 2.92
N ARG A 35 -22.89 -1.81 2.30
CA ARG A 35 -22.06 -0.77 2.91
C ARG A 35 -21.98 0.43 1.98
N ASN A 36 -22.75 1.47 2.30
CA ASN A 36 -22.46 2.84 1.90
C ASN A 36 -21.21 3.29 2.67
N GLY A 37 -20.03 3.07 2.11
CA GLY A 37 -18.77 3.65 2.58
C GLY A 37 -18.51 4.98 1.87
N GLY A 38 -18.95 6.09 2.45
CA GLY A 38 -18.29 7.36 2.16
C GLY A 38 -16.88 7.36 2.76
N PRO A 39 -15.97 8.26 2.33
CA PRO A 39 -14.64 8.36 2.90
C PRO A 39 -14.76 8.49 4.42
N GLN A 40 -14.34 7.45 5.14
CA GLN A 40 -14.28 7.51 6.59
C GLN A 40 -13.16 8.50 6.92
N SER A 41 -13.56 9.73 7.26
CA SER A 41 -12.69 10.66 7.98
C SER A 41 -12.08 9.90 9.13
N GLY A 42 -10.77 9.62 9.02
CA GLY A 42 -10.01 8.87 10.01
C GLY A 42 -10.33 9.39 11.41
N THR A 43 -10.74 8.48 12.28
CA THR A 43 -10.89 8.75 13.70
C THR A 43 -9.61 9.46 14.16
N PRO A 44 -9.68 10.64 14.80
CA PRO A 44 -8.49 11.29 15.32
C PRO A 44 -7.75 10.30 16.22
N VAL A 45 -6.46 10.11 15.97
CA VAL A 45 -5.57 9.35 16.83
C VAL A 45 -5.59 10.03 18.19
N THR A 46 -6.44 9.55 19.09
CA THR A 46 -6.52 10.05 20.46
C THR A 46 -5.20 9.68 21.12
N ALA A 47 -4.42 10.69 21.49
CA ALA A 47 -3.30 10.51 22.40
C ALA A 47 -3.81 9.78 23.64
N VAL A 48 -3.33 8.55 23.84
CA VAL A 48 -3.81 7.64 24.88
C VAL A 48 -3.58 8.30 26.25
N SER A 49 -4.64 8.35 27.06
CA SER A 49 -4.58 8.83 28.44
C SER A 49 -3.61 7.94 29.24
N PRO A 50 -2.72 8.48 30.11
CA PRO A 50 -1.65 7.71 30.75
C PRO A 50 -2.09 6.65 31.78
N ASP A 51 -3.38 6.49 32.06
CA ASP A 51 -3.86 5.87 33.30
C ASP A 51 -4.11 4.34 33.24
N HIS A 52 -3.73 3.69 32.14
CA HIS A 52 -3.54 2.24 32.12
C HIS A 52 -2.16 1.94 31.56
N GLU A 53 -1.14 2.21 32.38
CA GLU A 53 0.19 1.64 32.20
C GLU A 53 0.05 0.12 32.34
N ASP A 54 -0.29 -0.51 31.22
CA ASP A 54 -0.50 -1.94 31.11
C ASP A 54 0.80 -2.60 31.52
N SER A 55 0.79 -3.32 32.65
CA SER A 55 1.97 -3.94 33.26
C SER A 55 2.54 -5.11 32.46
N ARG A 56 2.17 -5.19 31.16
CA ARG A 56 2.70 -6.13 30.20
C ARG A 56 4.20 -5.98 30.14
N LYS A 57 4.88 -7.12 30.24
CA LYS A 57 6.29 -7.21 29.92
C LYS A 57 6.43 -7.18 28.40
N TRP A 58 7.35 -6.37 27.91
CA TRP A 58 7.61 -6.21 26.49
C TRP A 58 8.94 -6.86 26.13
N LYS A 59 8.91 -7.72 25.11
CA LYS A 59 10.10 -8.29 24.49
C LYS A 59 10.55 -7.37 23.36
N THR A 60 11.81 -6.94 23.39
CA THR A 60 12.41 -6.21 22.27
C THR A 60 12.69 -7.17 21.11
N ILE A 61 12.16 -6.83 19.94
CA ILE A 61 12.30 -7.58 18.68
C ILE A 61 13.46 -7.02 17.87
N GLU A 62 13.53 -5.69 17.75
CA GLU A 62 14.63 -4.99 17.09
C GLU A 62 14.90 -3.67 17.80
N ASP A 63 16.15 -3.24 17.80
CA ASP A 63 16.61 -1.97 18.37
C ASP A 63 17.74 -1.43 17.50
N PHE A 64 17.51 -0.28 16.87
CA PHE A 64 18.47 0.31 15.94
C PHE A 64 18.45 1.83 15.97
N GLU A 65 19.47 2.44 15.37
CA GLU A 65 19.61 3.88 15.29
C GLU A 65 19.73 4.34 13.83
N PHE A 66 19.14 5.48 13.50
CA PHE A 66 19.16 6.08 12.16
C PHE A 66 19.29 7.60 12.24
N ASP A 67 20.17 8.21 11.44
CA ASP A 67 20.28 9.67 11.31
C ASP A 67 19.16 10.21 10.40
N TRP A 68 17.94 10.20 10.92
CA TRP A 68 16.74 10.50 10.15
C TRP A 68 16.71 11.95 9.65
N GLN A 69 17.17 12.88 10.47
CA GLN A 69 17.23 14.29 10.12
C GLN A 69 18.44 14.65 9.24
N GLN A 70 19.36 13.71 9.00
CA GLN A 70 20.61 13.92 8.24
C GLN A 70 21.47 15.04 8.84
N GLN A 71 21.53 15.11 10.17
CA GLN A 71 22.25 16.14 10.94
C GLN A 71 23.33 15.53 11.85
N GLY A 72 23.64 14.24 11.68
CA GLY A 72 24.56 13.49 12.54
C GLY A 72 23.98 13.11 13.91
N LYS A 73 22.71 13.47 14.19
CA LYS A 73 22.01 13.09 15.41
C LYS A 73 21.14 11.88 15.12
N LYS A 74 21.42 10.79 15.83
CA LYS A 74 20.71 9.54 15.64
C LYS A 74 19.37 9.55 16.37
N THR A 75 18.34 9.06 15.69
CA THR A 75 17.04 8.68 16.25
C THR A 75 17.06 7.18 16.52
N ARG A 76 16.66 6.76 17.73
CA ARG A 76 16.57 5.35 18.11
C ARG A 76 15.18 4.83 17.84
N PHE A 77 15.10 3.63 17.27
CA PHE A 77 13.88 2.89 17.00
C PHE A 77 13.91 1.60 17.80
N LYS A 78 12.83 1.33 18.52
CA LYS A 78 12.67 0.10 19.30
C LYS A 78 11.36 -0.55 18.91
N LEU A 79 11.44 -1.80 18.44
CA LEU A 79 10.29 -2.62 18.06
C LEU A 79 10.04 -3.63 19.17
N GLU A 80 8.80 -3.72 19.63
CA GLU A 80 8.46 -4.51 20.81
C GLU A 80 7.20 -5.34 20.60
N LEU A 81 7.19 -6.52 21.23
CA LEU A 81 6.07 -7.45 21.25
C LEU A 81 5.75 -7.79 22.72
N PRO A 82 4.48 -7.76 23.16
CA PRO A 82 4.16 -8.12 24.54
C PRO A 82 4.42 -9.62 24.76
N GLU A 83 4.92 -9.97 25.95
CA GLU A 83 5.10 -11.37 26.34
C GLU A 83 3.74 -12.11 26.30
N GLY A 84 3.71 -13.27 25.64
CA GLY A 84 2.48 -14.06 25.50
C GLY A 84 1.54 -13.57 24.40
N TYR A 85 1.98 -12.72 23.47
CA TYR A 85 1.20 -12.40 22.28
C TYR A 85 1.04 -13.65 21.39
N GLU A 86 -0.20 -14.00 21.05
CA GLU A 86 -0.55 -15.20 20.26
C GLU A 86 -1.09 -14.86 18.87
N ASP A 87 -1.39 -13.58 18.64
CA ASP A 87 -1.95 -13.10 17.37
C ASP A 87 -0.85 -13.00 16.29
N PRO A 88 -1.25 -12.98 15.01
CA PRO A 88 -0.31 -12.88 13.89
C PRO A 88 0.32 -11.49 13.84
N GLY A 89 1.65 -11.44 13.95
CA GLY A 89 2.43 -10.21 13.93
C GLY A 89 3.80 -10.41 14.55
N ASP A 90 4.83 -9.82 13.96
CA ASP A 90 6.20 -9.93 14.45
C ASP A 90 6.46 -8.97 15.64
N PHE A 91 5.79 -7.83 15.65
CA PHE A 91 5.81 -6.82 16.72
C PHE A 91 4.54 -5.98 16.69
N THR A 92 4.18 -5.36 17.82
CA THR A 92 2.93 -4.57 17.96
C THR A 92 3.16 -3.18 18.51
N ARG A 93 4.40 -2.84 18.89
CA ARG A 93 4.79 -1.51 19.36
C ARG A 93 6.04 -1.01 18.66
N VAL A 94 6.02 0.26 18.26
CA VAL A 94 7.19 1.02 17.84
C VAL A 94 7.38 2.21 18.77
N THR A 95 8.57 2.31 19.35
CA THR A 95 9.00 3.49 20.09
C THR A 95 10.12 4.19 19.33
N ILE A 96 9.95 5.48 19.05
CA ILE A 96 10.91 6.33 18.33
C ILE A 96 11.39 7.43 19.27
N GLN A 97 12.69 7.46 19.53
CA GLN A 97 13.31 8.39 20.48
C GLN A 97 14.25 9.33 19.72
N SER A 98 13.94 10.63 19.74
CA SER A 98 14.76 11.67 19.12
C SER A 98 15.28 12.63 20.19
N ALA A 99 16.54 13.01 20.10
CA ALA A 99 17.16 13.86 21.11
C ALA A 99 16.44 15.20 21.27
N GLY A 100 15.96 15.49 22.49
CA GLY A 100 15.26 16.74 22.82
C GLY A 100 13.74 16.71 22.55
N ASN A 101 13.21 15.61 22.03
CA ASN A 101 11.77 15.43 21.81
C ASN A 101 11.22 14.33 22.75
N PRO A 102 9.92 14.39 23.10
CA PRO A 102 9.26 13.27 23.75
C PRO A 102 9.30 12.01 22.88
N ASP A 103 9.30 10.86 23.53
CA ASP A 103 9.18 9.57 22.83
C ASP A 103 7.88 9.52 22.03
N PHE A 104 7.98 9.10 20.78
CA PHE A 104 6.82 8.77 19.96
C PHE A 104 6.56 7.26 20.09
N VAL A 105 5.37 6.90 20.56
CA VAL A 105 4.96 5.50 20.73
C VAL A 105 3.76 5.23 19.84
N LEU A 106 3.87 4.20 18.98
CA LEU A 106 2.79 3.72 18.14
C LEU A 106 2.51 2.26 18.46
N ASP A 107 1.26 1.98 18.82
CA ASP A 107 0.76 0.63 19.07
C ASP A 107 -0.16 0.18 17.93
N ASN A 108 -0.03 -1.08 17.49
CA ASN A 108 -0.89 -1.72 16.51
C ASN A 108 -1.29 -3.12 17.02
N LYS A 109 -2.58 -3.28 17.31
CA LYS A 109 -3.12 -4.55 17.82
C LYS A 109 -3.06 -5.68 16.80
N ASP A 110 -3.11 -5.35 15.51
CA ASP A 110 -3.09 -6.29 14.40
C ASP A 110 -1.67 -6.79 14.11
N GLY A 111 -0.66 -6.19 14.75
CA GLY A 111 0.74 -6.50 14.52
C GLY A 111 1.27 -5.96 13.19
N TRP A 112 2.59 -5.80 13.13
CA TRP A 112 3.34 -5.54 11.91
C TRP A 112 4.19 -6.74 11.57
N VAL A 113 4.47 -6.91 10.28
CA VAL A 113 5.25 -8.02 9.75
C VAL A 113 6.49 -7.52 9.03
N ALA A 114 7.45 -8.42 8.79
CA ALA A 114 8.58 -8.10 7.94
C ALA A 114 8.10 -7.66 6.53
N TYR A 115 8.59 -6.52 6.03
CA TYR A 115 8.16 -5.98 4.73
C TYR A 115 8.60 -6.85 3.54
N ASN A 116 9.53 -7.78 3.78
CA ASN A 116 10.01 -8.75 2.81
C ASN A 116 9.47 -10.16 3.06
N ALA A 117 8.45 -10.30 3.92
CA ALA A 117 7.69 -11.53 4.02
C ALA A 117 6.94 -11.80 2.71
N GLU A 118 6.67 -13.07 2.45
CA GLU A 118 5.86 -13.49 1.29
C GLU A 118 4.49 -12.81 1.33
N GLY A 119 4.09 -12.19 0.22
CA GLY A 119 2.81 -11.48 0.10
C GLY A 119 2.80 -10.04 0.61
N SER A 120 3.89 -9.51 1.19
CA SER A 120 3.93 -8.12 1.68
C SER A 120 4.27 -7.10 0.58
N LEU A 121 5.50 -7.15 0.04
CA LEU A 121 5.94 -6.32 -1.08
C LEU A 121 6.48 -7.18 -2.21
N SER A 122 6.29 -6.73 -3.46
CA SER A 122 6.79 -7.45 -4.63
C SER A 122 8.31 -7.45 -4.70
N GLN A 123 8.90 -8.44 -5.38
CA GLN A 123 10.35 -8.49 -5.59
C GLN A 123 10.83 -7.31 -6.45
N GLU A 124 10.00 -6.86 -7.38
CA GLU A 124 10.23 -5.67 -8.22
C GLU A 124 10.32 -4.41 -7.36
N PHE A 125 9.44 -4.26 -6.37
CA PHE A 125 9.50 -3.16 -5.42
C PHE A 125 10.81 -3.20 -4.63
N LEU A 126 11.13 -4.35 -4.02
CA LEU A 126 12.34 -4.51 -3.20
C LEU A 126 13.64 -4.32 -4.00
N ALA A 127 13.64 -4.67 -5.29
CA ALA A 127 14.77 -4.46 -6.18
C ALA A 127 14.94 -2.99 -6.61
N SER A 128 13.85 -2.25 -6.73
CA SER A 128 13.85 -0.83 -7.13
C SER A 128 14.02 0.14 -5.95
N HIS A 129 13.71 -0.31 -4.73
CA HIS A 129 13.74 0.52 -3.53
C HIS A 129 14.75 0.01 -2.51
N LYS A 130 15.86 0.75 -2.37
CA LYS A 130 16.85 0.47 -1.35
C LYS A 130 16.40 1.01 0.01
N ASN A 131 16.18 0.12 0.97
CA ASN A 131 16.00 0.50 2.37
C ASN A 131 17.23 1.24 2.90
N LEU A 132 17.04 2.39 3.56
CA LEU A 132 18.13 3.19 4.12
C LEU A 132 18.70 2.60 5.42
N ILE A 133 18.03 1.61 6.00
CA ILE A 133 18.43 0.94 7.25
C ILE A 133 18.48 -0.59 7.07
N PRO A 134 19.23 -1.31 7.93
CA PRO A 134 19.34 -2.77 7.86
C PRO A 134 18.22 -3.51 8.61
N SER A 135 17.04 -2.92 8.75
CA SER A 135 15.88 -3.57 9.37
C SER A 135 15.12 -4.39 8.33
N LYS A 136 14.51 -5.50 8.77
CA LYS A 136 13.57 -6.30 7.95
C LYS A 136 12.11 -5.93 8.19
N PHE A 137 11.84 -5.18 9.26
CA PHE A 137 10.52 -4.81 9.73
C PHE A 137 10.16 -3.38 9.37
N VAL A 138 11.17 -2.50 9.36
CA VAL A 138 11.02 -1.07 9.10
C VAL A 138 11.64 -0.75 7.76
N LEU A 139 10.81 -0.22 6.85
CA LEU A 139 11.25 0.24 5.54
C LEU A 139 11.42 1.76 5.58
N VAL A 140 12.64 2.25 5.37
CA VAL A 140 12.92 3.69 5.32
C VAL A 140 13.30 4.07 3.89
N LEU A 141 12.49 4.90 3.26
CA LEU A 141 12.66 5.27 1.86
C LEU A 141 12.93 6.77 1.68
N PRO A 142 13.85 7.15 0.78
CA PRO A 142 13.91 8.52 0.31
C PRO A 142 12.67 8.78 -0.58
N VAL A 143 11.90 9.81 -0.26
CA VAL A 143 10.71 10.20 -1.04
C VAL A 143 10.89 11.50 -1.79
N SER A 144 12.11 12.02 -1.82
CA SER A 144 12.45 13.24 -2.53
C SER A 144 13.85 13.14 -3.12
N GLN A 145 13.98 13.44 -4.41
CA GLN A 145 15.24 13.33 -5.14
C GLN A 145 16.25 14.43 -4.76
N ASN A 146 15.75 15.56 -4.26
CA ASN A 146 16.55 16.73 -3.90
C ASN A 146 16.59 16.98 -2.38
N HIS A 147 16.23 15.95 -1.58
CA HIS A 147 16.21 16.01 -0.13
C HIS A 147 15.33 17.14 0.45
N ARG A 148 14.35 17.63 -0.32
CA ARG A 148 13.36 18.60 0.19
C ARG A 148 12.45 17.99 1.24
N VAL A 149 12.18 16.70 1.10
CA VAL A 149 11.44 15.91 2.08
C VAL A 149 12.39 14.88 2.67
N LEU A 150 12.40 14.80 4.00
CA LEU A 150 13.17 13.78 4.71
C LEU A 150 12.64 12.38 4.36
N PRO A 151 13.46 11.32 4.51
CA PRO A 151 12.99 9.96 4.32
C PRO A 151 11.74 9.66 5.15
N LEU A 152 10.91 8.73 4.69
CA LEU A 152 9.73 8.28 5.44
C LEU A 152 9.91 6.85 5.91
N VAL A 153 9.29 6.54 7.04
CA VAL A 153 9.25 5.21 7.65
C VAL A 153 7.93 4.55 7.28
N PHE A 154 7.98 3.35 6.69
CA PHE A 154 6.84 2.55 6.31
C PHE A 154 6.81 1.28 7.17
N LEU A 155 5.64 0.97 7.73
CA LEU A 155 5.36 -0.24 8.48
C LEU A 155 4.14 -0.93 7.88
N ILE A 156 4.26 -2.23 7.60
CA ILE A 156 3.22 -3.02 6.94
C ILE A 156 2.61 -3.95 7.98
N SER A 157 1.31 -3.82 8.19
CA SER A 157 0.56 -4.70 9.09
C SER A 157 0.39 -6.09 8.49
N TRP A 158 0.06 -7.07 9.32
CA TRP A 158 -0.39 -8.34 8.81
C TRP A 158 -1.73 -8.17 8.07
N GLY A 159 -1.81 -8.64 6.82
CA GLY A 159 -3.06 -8.73 6.06
C GLY A 159 -3.76 -10.06 6.33
N TYR A 160 -5.08 -10.05 6.45
CA TYR A 160 -5.87 -11.25 6.69
C TYR A 160 -6.77 -11.59 5.50
N ALA A 161 -6.72 -12.85 5.05
CA ALA A 161 -7.59 -13.37 4.01
C ALA A 161 -7.58 -12.49 2.74
N SER A 162 -8.74 -11.97 2.34
CA SER A 162 -8.90 -11.12 1.15
C SER A 162 -8.80 -9.62 1.44
N ASP A 163 -8.38 -9.24 2.65
CA ASP A 163 -8.19 -7.84 3.00
C ASP A 163 -6.74 -7.41 2.73
N THR A 164 -6.59 -6.22 2.15
CA THR A 164 -5.28 -5.57 2.02
C THR A 164 -4.68 -5.31 3.40
N SER A 165 -3.36 -5.34 3.49
CA SER A 165 -2.64 -4.93 4.69
C SER A 165 -2.87 -3.45 5.00
N ARG A 166 -2.79 -3.11 6.30
CA ARG A 166 -2.76 -1.72 6.73
C ARG A 166 -1.34 -1.18 6.60
N LEU A 167 -1.20 -0.05 5.93
CA LEU A 167 0.05 0.67 5.81
C LEU A 167 0.09 1.82 6.81
N HIS A 168 1.16 1.89 7.60
CA HIS A 168 1.48 3.03 8.43
C HIS A 168 2.69 3.76 7.84
N VAL A 169 2.57 5.07 7.69
CA VAL A 169 3.69 5.91 7.24
C VAL A 169 3.95 6.98 8.27
N ILE A 170 5.19 7.05 8.74
CA ILE A 170 5.65 7.98 9.76
C ILE A 170 6.65 8.94 9.09
N GLY A 171 6.42 10.23 9.29
CA GLY A 171 7.33 11.31 8.91
C GLY A 171 7.81 12.11 10.11
N LEU A 172 8.62 13.14 9.86
CA LEU A 172 8.97 14.14 10.86
C LEU A 172 8.24 15.44 10.56
N ASP A 173 7.59 16.01 11.57
CA ASP A 173 6.98 17.33 11.42
C ASP A 173 8.04 18.45 11.34
N SER A 174 7.61 19.71 11.24
CA SER A 174 8.51 20.86 11.14
C SER A 174 9.42 21.06 12.36
N SER A 175 9.12 20.44 13.51
CA SER A 175 9.95 20.46 14.72
C SER A 175 10.93 19.27 14.78
N GLY A 176 10.86 18.35 13.82
CA GLY A 176 11.61 17.12 13.83
C GLY A 176 11.02 16.05 14.75
N GLN A 177 9.77 16.21 15.20
CA GLN A 177 9.06 15.22 15.99
C GLN A 177 8.42 14.16 15.07
N PRO A 178 8.56 12.86 15.37
CA PRO A 178 7.89 11.82 14.61
C PRO A 178 6.36 11.94 14.68
N ARG A 179 5.70 11.70 13.54
CA ARG A 179 4.25 11.72 13.42
C ARG A 179 3.77 10.71 12.38
N LEU A 180 2.65 10.07 12.66
CA LEU A 180 1.90 9.26 11.71
C LEU A 180 1.23 10.17 10.66
N ILE A 181 1.63 10.04 9.39
CA ILE A 181 1.12 10.84 8.27
C ILE A 181 0.18 10.04 7.36
N PHE A 182 0.22 8.70 7.43
CA PHE A 182 -0.73 7.81 6.76
C PHE A 182 -1.01 6.60 7.65
N ASN A 183 -2.28 6.18 7.70
CA ASN A 183 -2.74 5.03 8.47
C ASN A 183 -4.06 4.53 7.88
N ASP A 184 -3.97 3.67 6.86
CA ASP A 184 -5.14 3.12 6.20
C ASP A 184 -4.79 1.78 5.52
N ASN A 185 -5.81 1.07 5.05
CA ASN A 185 -5.66 -0.12 4.22
C ASN A 185 -5.10 0.27 2.86
N LEU A 186 -3.89 -0.20 2.57
CA LEU A 186 -3.19 0.10 1.32
C LEU A 186 -2.04 -0.89 1.13
N ASP A 187 -2.20 -1.83 0.21
CA ASP A 187 -1.07 -2.65 -0.23
C ASP A 187 -0.16 -1.82 -1.13
N LEU A 188 1.02 -1.50 -0.59
CA LEU A 188 1.98 -0.62 -1.25
C LEU A 188 2.54 -1.30 -2.50
N VAL A 189 2.24 -0.70 -3.65
CA VAL A 189 2.72 -1.15 -4.96
C VAL A 189 4.02 -0.45 -5.34
N ASP A 190 4.14 0.85 -5.05
CA ASP A 190 5.32 1.66 -5.40
C ASP A 190 5.38 2.99 -4.64
N VAL A 191 6.56 3.62 -4.63
CA VAL A 191 6.82 5.00 -4.16
C VAL A 191 7.66 5.75 -5.19
N ARG A 192 7.02 6.52 -6.08
CA ARG A 192 7.70 7.23 -7.17
C ARG A 192 7.05 8.57 -7.50
N ASP A 193 7.83 9.50 -8.04
CA ASP A 193 7.38 10.81 -8.50
C ASP A 193 6.66 10.67 -9.85
N LEU A 194 5.33 10.84 -9.84
CA LEU A 194 4.46 10.68 -11.00
C LEU A 194 4.20 11.99 -11.74
N ASP A 195 4.32 13.14 -11.08
CA ASP A 195 4.00 14.45 -11.66
C ASP A 195 5.21 15.37 -11.87
N GLY A 196 6.40 14.93 -11.48
CA GLY A 196 7.67 15.59 -11.71
C GLY A 196 7.95 16.74 -10.76
N ASP A 197 7.26 16.83 -9.62
CA ASP A 197 7.49 17.89 -8.63
C ASP A 197 8.73 17.64 -7.72
N GLY A 198 9.34 16.46 -7.84
CA GLY A 198 10.50 16.01 -7.10
C GLY A 198 10.18 15.35 -5.76
N ILE A 199 8.91 15.07 -5.49
CA ILE A 199 8.40 14.34 -4.33
C ILE A 199 7.67 13.10 -4.85
N SER A 200 8.00 11.92 -4.32
CA SER A 200 7.32 10.70 -4.70
C SER A 200 5.87 10.67 -4.20
N GLU A 201 4.98 10.05 -4.96
CA GLU A 201 3.68 9.60 -4.47
C GLU A 201 3.73 8.15 -3.98
N MET A 202 2.85 7.82 -3.04
CA MET A 202 2.57 6.43 -2.70
C MET A 202 1.51 5.88 -3.63
N ILE A 203 1.77 4.70 -4.18
CA ILE A 203 0.89 4.01 -5.11
C ILE A 203 0.52 2.68 -4.46
N GLY A 204 -0.77 2.37 -4.35
CA GLY A 204 -1.18 1.12 -3.71
C GLY A 204 -2.61 0.69 -4.01
N LEU A 205 -2.92 -0.53 -3.62
CA LEU A 205 -4.25 -1.13 -3.74
C LEU A 205 -5.00 -0.97 -2.41
N PRO A 206 -6.13 -0.25 -2.38
CA PRO A 206 -6.92 -0.07 -1.15
C PRO A 206 -7.85 -1.26 -0.85
N CYS A 207 -8.01 -2.18 -1.81
CA CYS A 207 -8.82 -3.39 -1.73
C CYS A 207 -8.28 -4.43 -2.71
N MET A 208 -8.73 -5.68 -2.56
CA MET A 208 -8.39 -6.78 -3.47
C MET A 208 -9.52 -7.06 -4.45
N SER A 209 -9.16 -7.39 -5.70
CA SER A 209 -10.10 -7.94 -6.68
C SER A 209 -10.63 -9.32 -6.27
N GLU A 210 -11.92 -9.55 -6.46
CA GLU A 210 -12.54 -10.88 -6.40
C GLU A 210 -12.96 -11.31 -7.81
N GLU A 211 -12.57 -12.51 -8.22
CA GLU A 211 -12.95 -13.07 -9.51
C GLU A 211 -14.24 -13.88 -9.44
N TRP A 212 -15.12 -13.73 -10.43
CA TRP A 212 -16.22 -14.67 -10.68
C TRP A 212 -16.15 -15.22 -12.10
N GLY A 213 -15.66 -16.45 -12.23
CA GLY A 213 -15.46 -17.05 -13.55
C GLY A 213 -14.27 -16.45 -14.31
N GLU A 214 -14.04 -16.92 -15.53
CA GLU A 214 -12.82 -16.61 -16.28
C GLU A 214 -12.85 -15.18 -16.82
N GLY A 215 -12.04 -14.30 -16.21
CA GLY A 215 -11.81 -12.94 -16.70
C GLY A 215 -12.85 -11.90 -16.28
N PHE A 216 -13.60 -12.14 -15.20
CA PHE A 216 -14.53 -11.17 -14.62
C PHE A 216 -14.16 -10.95 -13.16
N MET A 217 -13.87 -9.71 -12.80
CA MET A 217 -13.43 -9.36 -11.45
C MET A 217 -14.08 -8.07 -10.96
N THR A 218 -14.21 -7.93 -9.64
CA THR A 218 -14.65 -6.67 -9.01
C THR A 218 -13.75 -5.51 -9.40
N TYR A 219 -14.27 -4.29 -9.33
CA TYR A 219 -13.49 -3.09 -9.61
C TYR A 219 -12.73 -2.63 -8.37
N ASP A 220 -11.40 -2.71 -8.43
CA ASP A 220 -10.44 -2.39 -7.38
C ASP A 220 -9.39 -1.39 -7.90
N PRO A 221 -9.67 -0.08 -7.89
CA PRO A 221 -8.79 0.91 -8.49
C PRO A 221 -7.49 1.09 -7.69
N ILE A 222 -6.41 1.39 -8.39
CA ILE A 222 -5.13 1.74 -7.76
C ILE A 222 -5.21 3.17 -7.22
N HIS A 223 -4.88 3.38 -5.95
CA HIS A 223 -4.82 4.69 -5.32
C HIS A 223 -3.45 5.34 -5.45
N VAL A 224 -3.45 6.67 -5.62
CA VAL A 224 -2.24 7.50 -5.60
C VAL A 224 -2.37 8.58 -4.54
N TYR A 225 -1.51 8.53 -3.52
CA TYR A 225 -1.48 9.49 -2.42
C TYR A 225 -0.29 10.44 -2.57
N LYS A 226 -0.57 11.74 -2.49
CA LYS A 226 0.46 12.77 -2.37
C LYS A 226 1.03 12.79 -0.97
N LEU A 227 2.35 12.77 -0.90
CA LEU A 227 3.07 12.92 0.35
C LEU A 227 3.15 14.41 0.74
N PRO A 228 2.95 14.73 2.03
CA PRO A 228 2.97 16.10 2.52
C PRO A 228 4.39 16.69 2.48
N ASN A 229 4.48 17.99 2.17
CA ASN A 229 5.73 18.75 2.28
C ASN A 229 5.47 20.16 2.85
N PRO A 230 5.85 20.45 4.11
CA PRO A 230 6.49 19.53 5.07
C PRO A 230 5.53 18.44 5.56
N ALA A 231 6.05 17.40 6.22
CA ALA A 231 5.24 16.29 6.76
C ALA A 231 4.38 16.65 8.00
N SER A 232 3.96 17.91 8.10
CA SER A 232 2.97 18.40 9.08
C SER A 232 1.53 18.09 8.70
N GLU A 233 1.29 17.63 7.49
CA GLU A 233 -0.03 17.24 6.99
C GLU A 233 -0.12 15.72 6.84
N ASN A 234 -1.34 15.20 6.69
CA ASN A 234 -1.52 13.79 6.36
C ASN A 234 -1.35 13.61 4.85
N ALA A 235 -0.90 12.44 4.42
CA ALA A 235 -0.91 12.09 3.00
C ALA A 235 -2.36 12.09 2.47
N GLY A 236 -2.55 12.65 1.28
CA GLY A 236 -3.88 12.88 0.72
C GLY A 236 -4.07 12.17 -0.62
N LEU A 237 -5.22 11.54 -0.83
CA LEU A 237 -5.55 10.92 -2.11
C LEU A 237 -5.63 11.97 -3.22
N SER A 238 -4.81 11.82 -4.25
CA SER A 238 -4.83 12.68 -5.43
C SER A 238 -5.74 12.07 -6.49
N LEU A 239 -7.01 12.51 -6.56
CA LEU A 239 -7.95 12.02 -7.57
C LEU A 239 -7.43 12.20 -9.02
N PRO A 240 -6.79 13.34 -9.41
CA PRO A 240 -6.25 13.48 -10.75
C PRO A 240 -5.14 12.46 -11.07
N LEU A 241 -4.22 12.20 -10.14
CA LEU A 241 -3.14 11.23 -10.34
C LEU A 241 -3.67 9.80 -10.30
N THR A 242 -4.55 9.49 -9.36
CA THR A 242 -5.24 8.20 -9.24
C THR A 242 -5.93 7.84 -10.56
N ARG A 243 -6.75 8.76 -11.10
CA ARG A 243 -7.42 8.56 -12.39
C ARG A 243 -6.41 8.35 -13.53
N SER A 244 -5.41 9.22 -13.63
CA SER A 244 -4.42 9.16 -14.71
C SER A 244 -3.58 7.88 -14.66
N TYR A 245 -3.27 7.41 -13.46
CA TYR A 245 -2.53 6.16 -13.24
C TYR A 245 -3.36 4.95 -13.66
N ASN A 246 -4.62 4.85 -13.23
CA ASN A 246 -5.50 3.74 -13.62
C ASN A 246 -5.74 3.70 -15.13
N LEU A 247 -5.96 4.83 -15.79
CA LEU A 247 -6.13 4.87 -17.25
C LEU A 247 -4.90 4.38 -18.03
N LYS A 248 -3.71 4.43 -17.42
CA LYS A 248 -2.44 4.03 -18.05
C LYS A 248 -1.99 2.62 -17.65
N HIS A 249 -2.29 2.19 -16.44
CA HIS A 249 -1.72 1.00 -15.82
C HIS A 249 -2.76 -0.05 -15.39
N TYR A 250 -4.05 0.27 -15.51
CA TYR A 250 -5.17 -0.60 -15.15
C TYR A 250 -6.14 -0.74 -16.33
N TYR A 251 -7.31 -1.35 -16.10
CA TYR A 251 -8.27 -1.71 -17.15
C TYR A 251 -9.30 -0.60 -17.49
N GLY A 252 -9.26 0.53 -16.79
CA GLY A 252 -10.18 1.65 -16.98
C GLY A 252 -10.33 2.53 -15.74
N TRP A 253 -11.39 3.35 -15.71
CA TRP A 253 -11.69 4.21 -14.56
C TRP A 253 -13.20 4.37 -14.38
N ALA A 254 -13.72 3.84 -13.26
CA ALA A 254 -15.10 3.99 -12.82
C ALA A 254 -15.27 4.84 -11.55
N GLY A 255 -14.17 5.37 -11.01
CA GLY A 255 -14.13 6.13 -9.75
C GLY A 255 -13.01 5.65 -8.82
N PRO A 256 -12.77 6.36 -7.70
CA PRO A 256 -11.76 5.94 -6.73
C PRO A 256 -12.25 4.81 -5.83
N GLU A 257 -13.55 4.59 -5.71
CA GLU A 257 -14.07 3.62 -4.76
C GLU A 257 -13.98 2.20 -5.32
N CYS A 258 -13.52 1.28 -4.47
CA CYS A 258 -13.71 -0.16 -4.67
C CYS A 258 -15.20 -0.46 -4.80
N SER A 259 -15.58 -1.28 -5.77
CA SER A 259 -17.00 -1.48 -6.07
C SER A 259 -17.30 -2.85 -6.65
N GLU A 260 -18.30 -3.52 -6.05
CA GLU A 260 -18.94 -4.69 -6.65
C GLU A 260 -19.97 -4.31 -7.73
N ASP A 261 -20.38 -3.04 -7.81
CA ASP A 261 -21.32 -2.56 -8.84
C ASP A 261 -20.66 -2.34 -10.19
N TRP A 262 -19.33 -2.34 -10.19
CA TRP A 262 -18.48 -2.27 -11.38
C TRP A 262 -17.66 -3.55 -11.50
N THR A 263 -17.42 -3.95 -12.74
CA THR A 263 -16.72 -5.19 -13.06
C THR A 263 -15.71 -4.90 -14.13
N VAL A 264 -14.49 -5.39 -13.92
CA VAL A 264 -13.48 -5.49 -14.96
C VAL A 264 -13.74 -6.78 -15.73
N VAL A 265 -13.87 -6.66 -17.04
CA VAL A 265 -13.98 -7.78 -17.97
C VAL A 265 -12.69 -7.85 -18.78
N LEU A 266 -11.83 -8.81 -18.48
CA LEU A 266 -10.52 -9.00 -19.13
C LEU A 266 -10.66 -9.49 -20.57
N HIS A 267 -11.71 -10.26 -20.86
CA HIS A 267 -11.94 -10.90 -22.14
C HIS A 267 -13.38 -10.65 -22.64
N PRO A 268 -13.68 -9.45 -23.15
CA PRO A 268 -15.04 -9.12 -23.61
C PRO A 268 -15.50 -10.05 -24.75
N PRO A 269 -16.79 -10.42 -24.80
CA PRO A 269 -17.38 -11.12 -25.94
C PRO A 269 -17.16 -10.33 -27.24
N GLY A 270 -16.64 -11.00 -28.27
CA GLY A 270 -16.20 -10.35 -29.51
C GLY A 270 -14.72 -9.94 -29.54
N GLY A 271 -14.00 -10.12 -28.43
CA GLY A 271 -12.59 -9.77 -28.29
C GLY A 271 -12.37 -8.27 -28.08
N GLY A 272 -11.11 -7.88 -27.87
CA GLY A 272 -10.72 -6.50 -27.60
C GLY A 272 -9.94 -6.34 -26.30
N PRO A 273 -9.62 -5.09 -25.92
CA PRO A 273 -8.99 -4.80 -24.64
C PRO A 273 -9.96 -5.03 -23.49
N ALA A 274 -9.41 -5.20 -22.28
CA ALA A 274 -10.21 -5.24 -21.07
C ALA A 274 -11.04 -3.95 -20.91
N VAL A 275 -12.21 -4.07 -20.27
CA VAL A 275 -13.14 -2.95 -20.04
C VAL A 275 -13.65 -2.95 -18.61
N VAL A 276 -14.02 -1.76 -18.12
CA VAL A 276 -14.78 -1.60 -16.87
C VAL A 276 -16.22 -1.28 -17.21
N VAL A 277 -17.15 -2.14 -16.80
CA VAL A 277 -18.59 -2.01 -17.07
C VAL A 277 -19.39 -2.18 -15.78
N ARG A 278 -20.68 -1.84 -15.81
CA ARG A 278 -21.57 -2.13 -14.68
C ARG A 278 -21.73 -3.65 -14.52
N LYS A 279 -21.90 -4.11 -13.28
CA LYS A 279 -22.12 -5.54 -12.97
C LYS A 279 -23.21 -6.18 -13.83
N SER A 280 -24.34 -5.49 -14.01
CA SER A 280 -25.47 -5.98 -14.82
C SER A 280 -25.17 -6.10 -16.32
N GLU A 281 -24.16 -5.40 -16.81
CA GLU A 281 -23.66 -5.55 -18.18
C GLU A 281 -22.65 -6.69 -18.27
N ALA A 282 -21.74 -6.79 -17.31
CA ALA A 282 -20.82 -7.92 -17.19
C ALA A 282 -21.53 -9.27 -17.08
N GLU A 283 -22.63 -9.36 -16.32
CA GLU A 283 -23.45 -10.59 -16.21
C GLU A 283 -24.04 -11.02 -17.57
N LYS A 284 -24.41 -10.07 -18.42
CA LYS A 284 -24.89 -10.36 -19.79
C LYS A 284 -23.74 -10.89 -20.65
N MET A 285 -22.60 -10.22 -20.60
CA MET A 285 -21.38 -10.64 -21.31
C MET A 285 -20.94 -12.05 -20.89
N PHE A 286 -21.03 -12.34 -19.60
CA PHE A 286 -20.70 -13.65 -19.05
C PHE A 286 -21.66 -14.74 -19.55
N ALA A 287 -22.96 -14.46 -19.62
CA ALA A 287 -23.94 -15.40 -20.16
C ALA A 287 -23.71 -15.72 -21.65
N GLU A 288 -23.25 -14.75 -22.44
CA GLU A 288 -22.92 -14.91 -23.86
C GLU A 288 -21.60 -15.69 -24.09
N SER A 289 -20.74 -15.76 -23.08
CA SER A 289 -19.45 -16.47 -23.14
C SER A 289 -19.54 -17.98 -22.91
N ARG A 290 -20.72 -18.47 -22.51
CA ARG A 290 -21.01 -19.88 -22.23
C ARG A 290 -21.61 -20.60 -23.44
#